data_AF-A0A2V5TCY0-F1
#
_entry.id   AF-A0A2V5TCY0-F1
#
_cell.length_a   1.000
_cell.length_b   1.000
_cell.length_c   1.000
_cell.angle_alpha   90.00
_cell.angle_beta   90.00
_cell.angle_gamma   90.00
#
_symmetry.space_group_name_H-M   'P 1'
#
loop_
_entity.id
_entity.type
_entity.pdbx_description
1 polymer ?
#
loop_
_entity_poly.entity_id
_entity_poly.type
_entity_poly.pdbx_seq_one_letter_code
_entity_poly.pdbx_strand_id
1 'polypeptide(L)'
;MDEYSAKAYDNYREASQRFEYFILGLCVAVVAYAGQTLQPERFGSNSSTVEIGAILLLIACVALGPKRVEKIIAFHVANLNVLEVKGRRSALARFVLEGGSRVNPETSELWRPDDMKKQIAEFDKIIPDLEKKLNNLNKALVRRYSWRNSLLILGLIGLVVSKVLAPYVH
;
A
#
# COMPACT_ATOMS: atom_id res chain seq x y z
N MET A 1 15.26 -11.38 14.74
CA MET A 1 14.94 -9.97 14.46
C MET A 1 15.15 -9.25 15.76
N ASP A 2 16.12 -8.35 15.83
CA ASP A 2 16.48 -7.70 17.09
C ASP A 2 15.32 -6.83 17.56
N GLU A 3 15.05 -6.78 18.86
CA GLU A 3 13.90 -6.06 19.44
C GLU A 3 13.82 -4.60 18.97
N TYR A 4 14.98 -3.97 18.77
CA TYR A 4 15.11 -2.62 18.20
C TYR A 4 14.62 -2.53 16.75
N SER A 5 14.92 -3.51 15.92
CA SER A 5 14.50 -3.53 14.50
C SER A 5 12.98 -3.73 14.35
N ALA A 6 12.38 -4.52 15.26
CA ALA A 6 10.92 -4.71 15.29
C ALA A 6 10.21 -3.42 15.72
N LYS A 7 10.67 -2.78 16.82
CA LYS A 7 10.12 -1.50 17.28
C LYS A 7 10.26 -0.39 16.24
N ALA A 8 11.41 -0.30 15.57
CA ALA A 8 11.63 0.67 14.51
C ALA A 8 10.65 0.46 13.33
N TYR A 9 10.41 -0.79 12.94
CA TYR A 9 9.47 -1.12 11.89
C TYR A 9 8.02 -0.78 12.27
N ASP A 10 7.61 -1.06 13.50
CA ASP A 10 6.26 -0.71 13.98
C ASP A 10 6.04 0.80 13.98
N ASN A 11 7.00 1.57 14.50
CA ASN A 11 6.93 3.03 14.47
C ASN A 11 6.85 3.57 13.04
N TYR A 12 7.65 3.03 12.13
CA TYR A 12 7.61 3.41 10.72
C TYR A 12 6.25 3.10 10.08
N ARG A 13 5.72 1.88 10.32
CA ARG A 13 4.43 1.44 9.79
C ARG A 13 3.30 2.33 10.28
N GLU A 14 3.29 2.63 11.57
CA GLU A 14 2.28 3.48 12.19
C GLU A 14 2.35 4.92 11.66
N ALA A 15 3.55 5.51 11.60
CA ALA A 15 3.76 6.83 11.03
C ALA A 15 3.30 6.90 9.57
N SER A 16 3.63 5.88 8.77
CA SER A 16 3.18 5.78 7.38
C SER A 16 1.66 5.72 7.27
N GLN A 17 0.98 4.90 8.08
CA GLN A 17 -0.49 4.82 8.06
C GLN A 17 -1.15 6.14 8.47
N ARG A 18 -0.66 6.79 9.53
CA ARG A 18 -1.16 8.10 9.98
C ARG A 18 -1.00 9.16 8.89
N PHE A 19 0.14 9.18 8.22
CA PHE A 19 0.39 10.09 7.09
C PHE A 19 -0.61 9.86 5.96
N GLU A 20 -0.97 8.61 5.66
CA GLU A 20 -1.95 8.31 4.62
C GLU A 20 -3.37 8.81 4.96
N TYR A 21 -3.79 8.66 6.22
CA TYR A 21 -5.07 9.21 6.66
C TYR A 21 -5.07 10.73 6.65
N PHE A 22 -3.96 11.35 7.03
CA PHE A 22 -3.79 12.80 6.97
C PHE A 22 -3.93 13.32 5.53
N ILE A 23 -3.22 12.71 4.57
CA ILE A 23 -3.31 13.10 3.15
C ILE A 23 -4.73 12.89 2.61
N LEU A 24 -5.39 11.77 2.96
CA LEU A 24 -6.76 11.53 2.55
C LEU A 24 -7.72 12.60 3.09
N GLY A 25 -7.60 12.94 4.38
CA GLY A 25 -8.40 14.00 5.01
C GLY A 25 -8.15 15.37 4.39
N LEU A 26 -6.89 15.71 4.12
CA LEU A 26 -6.52 16.94 3.42
C LEU A 26 -7.16 17.01 2.03
N CYS A 27 -7.09 15.94 1.25
CA CYS A 27 -7.72 15.89 -0.08
C CYS A 27 -9.24 16.09 -0.01
N VAL A 28 -9.91 15.45 0.96
CA VAL A 28 -11.35 15.64 1.17
C VAL A 28 -11.67 17.09 1.54
N ALA A 29 -10.88 17.71 2.40
CA ALA A 29 -11.06 19.11 2.80
C ALA A 29 -10.90 20.07 1.60
N VAL A 30 -9.87 19.87 0.77
CA VAL A 30 -9.65 20.68 -0.44
C VAL A 30 -10.81 20.52 -1.43
N VAL A 31 -11.27 19.29 -1.66
CA VAL A 31 -12.45 19.02 -2.52
C VAL A 31 -13.70 19.69 -1.98
N ALA A 32 -13.96 19.58 -0.67
CA ALA A 32 -15.13 20.18 -0.04
C ALA A 32 -15.10 21.71 -0.16
N TYR A 33 -13.94 22.33 0.11
CA TYR A 33 -13.78 23.78 -0.02
C TYR A 33 -13.95 24.25 -1.47
N ALA A 34 -13.24 23.63 -2.42
CA ALA A 34 -13.33 23.99 -3.84
C ALA A 34 -14.74 23.77 -4.41
N GLY A 35 -15.43 22.70 -3.98
CA GLY A 35 -16.80 22.43 -4.36
C GLY A 35 -17.81 23.44 -3.83
N GLN A 36 -17.60 23.99 -2.62
CA GLN A 36 -18.46 25.03 -2.06
C GLN A 36 -18.32 26.38 -2.77
N THR A 37 -17.11 26.69 -3.26
CA THR A 37 -16.84 27.95 -3.97
C THR A 37 -17.21 27.92 -5.44
N LEU A 38 -17.67 26.77 -5.94
CA LEU A 38 -17.99 26.58 -7.35
C LEU A 38 -19.29 27.33 -7.71
N GLN A 39 -19.19 28.30 -8.62
CA GLN A 39 -20.35 28.92 -9.26
C GLN A 39 -20.57 28.24 -10.61
N PRO A 40 -21.64 27.44 -10.78
CA PRO A 40 -21.88 26.71 -12.01
C PRO A 40 -22.29 27.67 -13.14
N GLU A 41 -21.38 27.87 -14.09
CA GLU A 41 -21.64 28.61 -15.33
C GLU A 41 -21.83 27.67 -16.51
N ARG A 42 -22.28 28.20 -17.65
CA ARG A 42 -22.40 27.40 -18.89
C ARG A 42 -21.02 26.87 -19.29
N PHE A 43 -20.98 25.60 -19.69
CA PHE A 43 -19.77 24.97 -20.22
C PHE A 43 -19.26 25.74 -21.45
N GLY A 44 -17.99 26.11 -21.43
CA GLY A 44 -17.34 26.92 -22.46
C GLY A 44 -15.82 26.94 -22.27
N SER A 45 -15.11 27.77 -23.06
CA SER A 45 -13.66 28.02 -22.83
C SER A 45 -13.46 29.08 -21.76
N ASN A 46 -14.13 28.93 -20.61
CA ASN A 46 -14.09 29.85 -19.49
C ASN A 46 -13.34 29.25 -18.29
N SER A 47 -12.93 30.13 -17.37
CA SER A 47 -12.28 29.73 -16.11
C SER A 47 -13.08 28.67 -15.34
N SER A 48 -14.41 28.78 -15.35
CA SER A 48 -15.34 27.89 -14.66
C SER A 48 -15.27 26.43 -15.15
N THR A 49 -15.05 26.20 -16.45
CA THR A 49 -14.92 24.83 -16.99
C THR A 49 -13.61 24.16 -16.55
N VAL A 50 -12.53 24.93 -16.43
CA VAL A 50 -11.24 24.44 -15.89
C VAL A 50 -11.38 24.11 -14.40
N GLU A 51 -12.09 24.95 -13.63
CA GLU A 51 -12.35 24.73 -12.21
C GLU A 51 -13.17 23.44 -11.97
N ILE A 52 -14.22 23.20 -12.76
CA ILE A 52 -15.00 21.96 -12.70
C ILE A 52 -14.12 20.75 -13.01
N GLY A 53 -13.30 20.81 -14.06
CA GLY A 53 -12.37 19.74 -14.41
C GLY A 53 -11.38 19.43 -13.29
N ALA A 54 -10.83 20.48 -12.65
CA ALA A 54 -9.92 20.35 -11.52
C ALA A 54 -10.58 19.68 -10.31
N ILE A 55 -11.81 20.09 -9.97
CA ILE A 55 -12.59 19.47 -8.88
C ILE A 55 -12.88 18.00 -9.18
N LEU A 56 -13.24 17.65 -10.42
CA LEU A 56 -13.47 16.25 -10.80
C LEU A 56 -12.22 15.39 -10.65
N LEU A 57 -11.04 15.91 -11.00
CA LEU A 57 -9.75 15.22 -10.78
C LEU A 57 -9.48 14.99 -9.28
N LEU A 58 -9.76 15.99 -8.44
CA LEU A 58 -9.60 15.87 -6.99
C LEU A 58 -10.60 14.88 -6.38
N ILE A 59 -11.86 14.85 -6.85
CA ILE A 59 -12.85 13.84 -6.45
C ILE A 59 -12.37 12.44 -6.83
N ALA A 60 -11.85 12.26 -8.04
CA ALA A 60 -11.27 10.99 -8.47
C ALA A 60 -10.07 10.57 -7.59
N CYS A 61 -9.22 11.53 -7.20
CA CYS A 61 -8.13 11.29 -6.26
C CYS A 61 -8.64 10.77 -4.90
N VAL A 62 -9.67 11.42 -4.32
CA VAL A 62 -10.29 11.00 -3.06
C VAL A 62 -10.90 9.59 -3.18
N ALA A 63 -11.63 9.31 -4.27
CA ALA A 63 -12.27 8.01 -4.49
C ALA A 63 -11.25 6.85 -4.58
N LEU A 64 -10.04 7.10 -5.08
CA LEU A 64 -8.96 6.11 -5.16
C LEU A 64 -8.22 5.91 -3.82
N GLY A 65 -8.38 6.85 -2.88
CA GLY A 65 -7.71 6.86 -1.58
C GLY A 65 -7.96 5.60 -0.73
N PRO A 66 -9.22 5.24 -0.41
CA PRO A 66 -9.53 4.07 0.42
C PRO A 66 -9.02 2.76 -0.21
N LYS A 67 -9.19 2.61 -1.52
CA LYS A 67 -8.69 1.43 -2.27
C LYS A 67 -7.17 1.28 -2.20
N ARG A 68 -6.42 2.36 -1.97
CA ARG A 68 -4.97 2.27 -1.75
C ARG A 68 -4.65 1.78 -0.35
N VAL A 69 -5.35 2.27 0.67
CA VAL A 69 -5.19 1.81 2.06
C VAL A 69 -5.42 0.30 2.17
N GLU A 70 -6.50 -0.22 1.56
CA GLU A 70 -6.80 -1.66 1.52
C GLU A 70 -5.64 -2.48 0.93
N LYS A 71 -5.02 -2.00 -0.16
CA LYS A 71 -3.89 -2.70 -0.79
C LYS A 71 -2.63 -2.65 0.07
N ILE A 72 -2.41 -1.57 0.83
CA ILE A 72 -1.26 -1.48 1.75
C ILE A 72 -1.41 -2.53 2.84
N ILE A 73 -2.61 -2.66 3.40
CA ILE A 73 -2.94 -3.67 4.41
C ILE A 73 -2.72 -5.07 3.82
N ALA A 74 -3.28 -5.35 2.64
CA ALA A 74 -3.12 -6.65 1.98
C ALA A 74 -1.65 -7.01 1.69
N PHE A 75 -0.84 -6.01 1.30
CA PHE A 75 0.61 -6.20 1.11
C PHE A 75 1.32 -6.54 2.42
N HIS A 76 1.00 -5.86 3.52
CA HIS A 76 1.61 -6.16 4.82
C HIS A 76 1.27 -7.57 5.30
N VAL A 77 0.00 -7.99 5.15
CA VAL A 77 -0.43 -9.36 5.47
C VAL A 77 0.33 -10.38 4.61
N ALA A 78 0.42 -10.15 3.30
CA ALA A 78 1.17 -11.04 2.41
C ALA A 78 2.67 -11.10 2.76
N ASN A 79 3.26 -9.95 3.13
CA ASN A 79 4.66 -9.87 3.54
C ASN A 79 4.94 -10.64 4.83
N LEU A 80 4.04 -10.55 5.81
CA LEU A 80 4.11 -11.32 7.05
C LEU A 80 4.03 -12.82 6.78
N ASN A 81 3.09 -13.26 5.92
CA ASN A 81 2.98 -14.67 5.54
C ASN A 81 4.25 -15.19 4.88
N VAL A 82 4.88 -14.42 3.98
CA VAL A 82 6.16 -14.80 3.36
C VAL A 82 7.26 -14.90 4.41
N LEU A 83 7.33 -13.95 5.34
CA LEU A 83 8.34 -13.94 6.40
C LEU A 83 8.17 -15.14 7.35
N GLU A 84 6.94 -15.47 7.72
CA GLU A 84 6.63 -16.63 8.56
C GLU A 84 7.05 -17.94 7.89
N VAL A 85 6.67 -18.14 6.62
CA VAL A 85 7.03 -19.35 5.86
C VAL A 85 8.55 -19.47 5.73
N LYS A 86 9.26 -18.38 5.42
CA LYS A 86 10.73 -18.35 5.40
C LYS A 86 11.33 -18.63 6.78
N GLY A 87 10.73 -18.08 7.83
CA GLY A 87 11.13 -18.32 9.22
C GLY A 87 11.04 -19.80 9.58
N ARG A 88 9.90 -20.44 9.33
CA ARG A 88 9.68 -21.89 9.54
C ARG A 88 10.69 -22.73 8.74
N ARG A 89 10.88 -22.43 7.46
CA ARG A 89 11.88 -23.09 6.60
C ARG A 89 13.29 -22.95 7.15
N SER A 90 13.66 -21.76 7.63
CA SER A 90 14.99 -21.49 8.22
C SER A 90 15.20 -22.22 9.55
N ALA A 91 14.16 -22.32 10.39
CA ALA A 91 14.20 -23.05 11.65
C ALA A 91 14.38 -24.55 11.41
N LEU A 92 13.60 -25.13 10.49
CA LEU A 92 13.76 -26.54 10.09
C LEU A 92 15.16 -26.81 9.50
N ALA A 93 15.68 -25.92 8.67
CA ALA A 93 17.02 -26.07 8.11
C ALA A 93 18.10 -26.06 9.20
N ARG A 94 17.97 -25.21 10.23
CA ARG A 94 18.87 -25.23 11.40
C ARG A 94 18.81 -26.55 12.16
N PHE A 95 17.62 -27.09 12.39
CA PHE A 95 17.46 -28.38 13.08
C PHE A 95 18.07 -29.55 12.29
N VAL A 96 17.96 -29.53 10.96
CA VAL A 96 18.62 -30.53 10.10
C VAL A 96 20.15 -30.42 10.19
N LEU A 97 20.70 -29.20 10.24
CA LEU A 97 22.14 -28.95 10.33
C LEU A 97 22.74 -29.31 11.70
N GLU A 98 22.01 -29.04 12.78
CA GLU A 98 22.46 -29.33 14.15
C GLU A 98 22.48 -30.83 14.47
N GLY A 99 21.78 -31.65 13.68
CA GLY A 99 21.81 -33.11 13.79
C GLY A 99 21.05 -33.63 15.02
N GLY A 100 19.85 -34.15 14.81
CA GLY A 100 19.10 -34.86 15.85
C GLY A 100 17.61 -34.95 15.54
N SER A 101 16.93 -35.94 16.13
CA SER A 101 15.47 -35.98 16.18
C SER A 101 15.00 -35.05 17.31
N ARG A 102 14.14 -34.09 16.99
CA ARG A 102 13.50 -33.22 17.98
C ARG A 102 12.01 -33.59 18.08
N VAL A 103 11.46 -33.50 19.28
CA VAL A 103 10.01 -33.62 19.48
C VAL A 103 9.40 -32.29 19.11
N ASN A 104 8.38 -32.31 18.23
CA ASN A 104 7.61 -31.13 17.92
C ASN A 104 6.87 -30.66 19.18
N PRO A 105 7.09 -29.42 19.67
CA PRO A 105 6.38 -28.92 20.85
C PRO A 105 4.86 -28.81 20.65
N GLU A 106 4.37 -28.75 19.40
CA GLU A 106 2.93 -28.60 19.11
C GLU A 106 2.20 -29.94 18.90
N THR A 107 2.85 -30.96 18.32
CA THR A 107 2.19 -32.24 18.00
C THR A 107 2.71 -33.42 18.82
N SER A 108 3.75 -33.23 19.65
CA SER A 108 4.45 -34.31 20.36
C SER A 108 5.03 -35.41 19.44
N GLU A 109 5.07 -35.17 18.13
CA GLU A 109 5.63 -36.11 17.16
C GLU A 109 7.14 -35.96 17.05
N LEU A 110 7.81 -37.08 16.79
CA LEU A 110 9.26 -37.12 16.59
C LEU A 110 9.57 -36.66 15.17
N TRP A 111 10.14 -35.47 15.00
CA TRP A 111 10.60 -35.00 13.70
C TRP A 111 11.85 -35.75 13.28
N ARG A 112 11.69 -36.62 12.28
CA ARG A 112 12.82 -37.30 11.63
C ARG A 112 13.48 -36.36 10.62
N PRO A 113 14.81 -36.44 10.45
CA PRO A 113 15.53 -35.63 9.47
C PRO A 113 14.99 -35.71 8.03
N ASP A 114 14.46 -36.86 7.62
CA ASP A 114 13.90 -37.05 6.27
C ASP A 114 12.57 -36.32 6.06
N ASP A 115 11.72 -36.27 7.08
CA ASP A 115 10.44 -35.55 7.03
C ASP A 115 10.66 -34.03 7.07
N MET A 116 11.66 -33.57 7.84
CA MET A 116 12.08 -32.16 7.84
C MET A 116 12.63 -31.73 6.48
N LYS A 117 13.43 -32.58 5.82
CA LYS A 117 13.93 -32.30 4.45
C LYS A 117 12.79 -32.21 3.43
N LYS A 118 11.77 -33.06 3.53
CA LYS A 118 10.58 -32.98 2.67
C LYS A 118 9.83 -31.65 2.86
N GLN A 119 9.59 -31.23 4.10
CA GLN A 119 8.92 -29.95 4.38
C GLN A 119 9.74 -28.74 3.88
N ILE A 120 11.08 -28.77 4.04
CA ILE A 120 11.95 -27.73 3.47
C ILE A 120 11.80 -27.67 1.95
N ALA A 121 11.77 -28.83 1.26
CA ALA A 121 11.59 -28.88 -0.18
C ALA A 121 10.21 -28.39 -0.63
N GLU A 122 9.15 -28.60 0.17
CA GLU A 122 7.83 -28.02 -0.07
C GLU A 122 7.84 -26.50 0.08
N PHE A 123 8.45 -25.97 1.14
CA PHE A 123 8.59 -24.52 1.30
C PHE A 123 9.42 -23.89 0.19
N ASP A 124 10.50 -24.53 -0.27
CA ASP A 124 11.32 -24.05 -1.38
C ASP A 124 10.54 -23.95 -2.69
N LYS A 125 9.46 -24.73 -2.86
CA LYS A 125 8.54 -24.60 -4.01
C LYS A 125 7.52 -23.47 -3.84
N ILE A 126 7.03 -23.25 -2.62
CA ILE A 126 5.94 -22.30 -2.34
C ILE A 126 6.46 -20.87 -2.18
N ILE A 127 7.65 -20.69 -1.60
CA ILE A 127 8.25 -19.37 -1.35
C ILE A 127 8.33 -18.50 -2.63
N PRO A 128 8.81 -19.00 -3.78
CA PRO A 128 8.88 -18.21 -5.01
C PRO A 128 7.51 -17.70 -5.48
N ASP A 129 6.47 -18.51 -5.36
CA ASP A 129 5.11 -18.13 -5.75
C ASP A 129 4.53 -17.06 -4.81
N LEU A 130 4.79 -17.18 -3.50
CA LEU A 130 4.41 -16.16 -2.52
C LEU A 130 5.14 -14.84 -2.77
N GLU A 131 6.44 -14.89 -3.07
CA GLU A 131 7.23 -13.71 -3.42
C GLU A 131 6.74 -13.05 -4.72
N LYS A 132 6.37 -13.85 -5.72
CA LYS A 132 5.79 -13.34 -6.97
C LYS A 132 4.46 -12.64 -6.72
N LYS A 133 3.58 -13.22 -5.89
CA LYS A 133 2.33 -12.58 -5.47
C LYS A 133 2.59 -11.27 -4.72
N LEU A 134 3.55 -11.27 -3.80
CA LEU A 134 3.96 -10.08 -3.05
C LEU A 134 4.49 -8.97 -3.99
N ASN A 135 5.33 -9.32 -4.95
CA ASN A 135 5.86 -8.37 -5.94
C ASN A 135 4.76 -7.80 -6.83
N ASN A 136 3.78 -8.61 -7.24
CA ASN A 136 2.62 -8.13 -8.00
C ASN A 136 1.77 -7.15 -7.19
N LEU A 137 1.57 -7.40 -5.89
CA LEU A 137 0.92 -6.46 -4.98
C LEU A 137 1.72 -5.16 -4.86
N ASN A 138 3.05 -5.24 -4.74
CA ASN A 138 3.92 -4.06 -4.70
C ASN A 138 3.82 -3.22 -5.99
N LYS A 139 3.88 -3.85 -7.16
CA LYS A 139 3.71 -3.13 -8.45
C LYS A 139 2.36 -2.43 -8.54
N ALA A 140 1.29 -3.08 -8.07
CA ALA A 140 -0.04 -2.48 -8.03
C ALA A 140 -0.11 -1.30 -7.04
N LEU A 141 0.58 -1.40 -5.90
CA LEU A 141 0.68 -0.32 -4.91
C LEU A 141 1.41 0.91 -5.47
N VAL A 142 2.57 0.72 -6.08
CA VAL A 142 3.35 1.80 -6.70
C VAL A 142 2.54 2.49 -7.79
N ARG A 143 1.85 1.71 -8.64
CA ARG A 143 0.99 2.28 -9.68
C ARG A 143 -0.14 3.12 -9.09
N ARG A 144 -0.85 2.62 -8.07
CA ARG A 144 -1.92 3.39 -7.41
C ARG A 144 -1.41 4.63 -6.69
N TYR A 145 -0.21 4.57 -6.12
CA TYR A 145 0.44 5.74 -5.52
C TYR A 145 0.69 6.82 -6.58
N SER A 146 1.31 6.45 -7.71
CA SER A 146 1.58 7.37 -8.81
C SER A 146 0.30 7.98 -9.38
N TRP A 147 -0.74 7.17 -9.62
CA TRP A 147 -2.02 7.68 -10.14
C TRP A 147 -2.68 8.67 -9.19
N ARG A 148 -2.76 8.36 -7.89
CA ARG A 148 -3.30 9.28 -6.89
C ARG A 148 -2.52 10.59 -6.87
N ASN A 149 -1.19 10.50 -6.82
CA ASN A 149 -0.35 11.69 -6.70
C ASN A 149 -0.45 12.58 -7.95
N SER A 150 -0.46 11.98 -9.15
CA SER A 150 -0.66 12.73 -10.39
C SER A 150 -2.04 13.40 -10.44
N LEU A 151 -3.11 12.72 -10.03
CA LEU A 151 -4.45 13.32 -9.97
C LEU A 151 -4.52 14.47 -8.97
N LEU A 152 -3.88 14.32 -7.81
CA LEU A 152 -3.81 15.37 -6.80
C LEU A 152 -3.08 16.61 -7.33
N ILE A 153 -1.89 16.41 -7.91
CA ILE A 153 -1.08 17.50 -8.45
C ILE A 153 -1.80 18.18 -9.62
N LEU A 154 -2.34 17.41 -10.57
CA LEU A 154 -3.09 17.97 -11.70
C LEU A 154 -4.35 18.71 -11.24
N GLY A 155 -5.08 18.18 -10.26
CA GLY A 155 -6.25 18.85 -9.69
C GLY A 155 -5.90 20.15 -8.98
N LEU A 156 -4.84 20.18 -8.17
CA LEU A 156 -4.38 21.39 -7.49
C LEU A 156 -3.89 22.45 -8.48
N ILE A 157 -3.07 22.06 -9.45
CA ILE A 157 -2.59 22.97 -10.52
C ILE A 157 -3.79 23.51 -11.30
N GLY A 158 -4.76 22.66 -11.65
CA GLY A 158 -5.97 23.08 -12.35
C GLY A 158 -6.77 24.14 -11.58
N LEU A 159 -6.91 24.00 -10.26
CA LEU A 159 -7.55 25.02 -9.42
C LEU A 159 -6.78 26.35 -9.41
N VAL A 160 -5.45 26.31 -9.32
CA VAL A 160 -4.63 27.52 -9.37
C VAL A 160 -4.77 28.20 -10.73
N VAL A 161 -4.68 27.42 -11.81
CA VAL A 161 -4.81 27.91 -13.19
C VAL A 161 -6.19 28.51 -13.42
N SER A 162 -7.27 27.92 -12.91
CA SER A 162 -8.61 28.51 -13.06
C SER A 162 -8.68 29.89 -12.40
N LYS A 163 -8.19 30.03 -11.16
CA LYS A 163 -8.18 31.34 -10.48
C LYS A 163 -7.30 32.39 -11.18
N VAL A 164 -6.19 31.98 -11.79
CA VAL A 164 -5.32 32.88 -12.56
C VAL A 164 -5.96 33.27 -13.89
N LEU A 165 -6.74 32.40 -14.52
CA LEU A 165 -7.42 32.67 -15.79
C LEU A 165 -8.71 33.47 -15.63
N ALA A 166 -9.36 33.42 -14.47
CA ALA A 166 -10.59 34.16 -14.17
C ALA A 166 -10.60 35.65 -14.61
N PRO A 167 -9.52 36.45 -14.42
CA PRO A 167 -9.49 37.85 -14.90
C PRO A 167 -9.23 38.00 -16.41
N TYR A 168 -8.72 36.98 -17.10
CA TYR A 168 -8.35 37.04 -18.52
C TYR A 168 -9.37 36.38 -19.45
N VAL A 169 -10.19 35.47 -18.91
CA VAL A 169 -11.09 34.61 -19.69
C VAL A 169 -12.43 34.50 -18.96
N HIS A 170 -13.42 35.27 -19.44
CA HIS A 170 -14.83 35.19 -19.03
C HIS A 170 -15.59 34.13 -19.82
#